data_AF-A0A353MIB3-F1
#
_entry.id   AF-A0A353MIB3-F1
#
_cell.length_a   1.000
_cell.length_b   1.000
_cell.length_c   1.000
_cell.angle_alpha   90.00
_cell.angle_beta   90.00
_cell.angle_gamma   90.00
#
_symmetry.space_group_name_H-M   'P 1'
#
loop_
_entity.id
_entity.type
_entity.pdbx_description
1 polymer ?
#
loop_
_entity_poly.entity_id
_entity_poly.type
_entity_poly.pdbx_seq_one_letter_code
_entity_poly.pdbx_strand_id
1 'polypeptide(L)'
;MRKLKIDLTGKDATFLSNTNRYCNGLFNLELYRTRPDKVPSLEQLKEGINRFQLAYEAALNGDRVEASKRKKARTDLTAMFEKALHFLESVADEDDIPALLQAGFEVPRAARRKTMIAPSTG
;
A
#
# COMPACT_ATOMS: atom_id res chain seq x y z
N MET A 1 2.48 -9.02 -15.22
CA MET A 1 2.31 -7.99 -14.18
C MET A 1 2.63 -8.61 -12.83
N ARG A 2 3.60 -8.05 -12.11
CA ARG A 2 3.91 -8.46 -10.74
C ARG A 2 2.83 -7.85 -9.85
N LYS A 3 2.13 -8.67 -9.07
CA LYS A 3 1.09 -8.16 -8.18
C LYS A 3 1.72 -7.66 -6.89
N LEU A 4 1.90 -6.36 -6.71
CA LEU A 4 2.42 -5.85 -5.44
C LEU A 4 1.44 -6.21 -4.31
N LYS A 5 1.97 -6.46 -3.11
CA LYS A 5 1.16 -6.77 -1.93
C LYS A 5 1.57 -5.91 -0.74
N ILE A 6 0.57 -5.59 0.06
CA ILE A 6 0.70 -4.94 1.35
C ILE A 6 -0.22 -5.67 2.34
N ASP A 7 0.23 -5.80 3.58
CA ASP A 7 -0.56 -6.39 4.66
C ASP A 7 -1.36 -5.31 5.37
N LEU A 8 -2.64 -5.23 5.03
CA LEU A 8 -3.63 -4.38 5.69
C LEU A 8 -4.61 -5.21 6.55
N THR A 9 -4.21 -6.42 6.89
CA THR A 9 -5.00 -7.34 7.70
C THR A 9 -4.68 -7.20 9.20
N GLY A 10 -5.36 -7.96 10.05
CA GLY A 10 -5.10 -7.98 11.49
C GLY A 10 -5.87 -6.95 12.32
N LYS A 11 -5.48 -6.86 13.59
CA LYS A 11 -6.07 -5.97 14.60
C LYS A 11 -5.73 -4.51 14.30
N ASP A 12 -6.50 -3.59 14.88
CA ASP A 12 -6.39 -2.14 14.59
C ASP A 12 -4.97 -1.59 14.85
N ALA A 13 -4.29 -2.01 15.91
CA ALA A 13 -2.91 -1.63 16.19
C ALA A 13 -1.92 -2.10 15.09
N THR A 14 -2.08 -3.32 14.60
CA THR A 14 -1.26 -3.87 13.50
C THR A 14 -1.56 -3.12 12.20
N PHE A 15 -2.83 -2.89 11.91
CA PHE A 15 -3.25 -2.10 10.75
C PHE A 15 -2.66 -0.68 10.77
N LEU A 16 -2.71 0.01 11.91
CA LEU A 16 -2.13 1.33 12.08
C LEU A 16 -0.59 1.31 11.91
N SER A 17 0.09 0.31 12.46
CA SER A 17 1.53 0.16 12.30
C SER A 17 1.93 -0.07 10.84
N ASN A 18 1.24 -1.00 10.16
CA ASN A 18 1.50 -1.32 8.75
C ASN A 18 1.21 -0.13 7.82
N THR A 19 0.08 0.55 7.99
CA THR A 19 -0.25 1.75 7.19
C THR A 19 0.77 2.87 7.36
N ASN A 20 1.26 3.12 8.59
CA ASN A 20 2.35 4.06 8.81
C ASN A 20 3.64 3.63 8.11
N ARG A 21 4.01 2.35 8.21
CA ARG A 21 5.18 1.79 7.53
C ARG A 21 5.09 1.99 6.02
N TYR A 22 3.97 1.65 5.40
CA TYR A 22 3.78 1.82 3.95
C TYR A 22 3.75 3.29 3.53
N CYS A 23 3.11 4.16 4.31
CA CYS A 23 3.13 5.59 4.01
C CYS A 23 4.54 6.18 4.03
N ASN A 24 5.38 5.75 4.98
CA ASN A 24 6.80 6.13 5.03
C ASN A 24 7.60 5.51 3.88
N GLY A 25 7.29 4.28 3.49
CA GLY A 25 7.86 3.66 2.30
C GLY A 25 7.56 4.47 1.03
N LEU A 26 6.30 4.86 0.83
CA LEU A 26 5.86 5.71 -0.29
C LEU A 26 6.56 7.07 -0.31
N PHE A 27 6.85 7.66 0.85
CA PHE A 27 7.55 8.95 0.94
C PHE A 27 8.97 8.89 0.35
N ASN A 28 9.63 7.73 0.45
CA ASN A 28 10.97 7.51 -0.06
C ASN A 28 11.00 7.05 -1.53
N LEU A 29 9.85 6.73 -2.13
CA LEU A 29 9.76 6.29 -3.53
C LEU A 29 9.62 7.50 -4.47
N GLU A 30 10.63 7.73 -5.30
CA GLU A 30 10.64 8.84 -6.27
C GLU A 30 9.49 8.75 -7.27
N LEU A 31 9.20 7.54 -7.74
CA LEU A 31 8.06 7.21 -8.61
C LEU A 31 6.69 7.56 -8.00
N TYR A 32 6.57 7.69 -6.67
CA TYR A 32 5.33 8.13 -6.04
C TYR A 32 5.20 9.66 -5.98
N ARG A 33 6.30 10.40 -6.17
CA ARG A 33 6.30 11.87 -6.23
C ARG A 33 5.69 12.38 -7.54
N THR A 34 5.78 11.61 -8.61
CA THR A 34 5.23 11.89 -9.95
C THR A 34 3.83 11.32 -10.16
N ARG A 35 3.14 10.93 -9.07
CA ARG A 35 1.78 10.36 -9.14
C ARG A 35 0.79 11.33 -9.81
N PRO A 36 -0.24 10.81 -10.51
CA PRO A 36 -1.34 11.63 -11.00
C PRO A 36 -2.28 12.05 -9.85
N ASP A 37 -3.05 13.14 -10.02
CA ASP A 37 -3.99 13.66 -9.00
C ASP A 37 -5.06 12.67 -8.53
N LYS A 38 -5.35 11.65 -9.35
CA LYS A 38 -6.32 10.59 -9.02
C LYS A 38 -5.78 9.59 -7.98
N VAL A 39 -4.47 9.58 -7.74
CA VAL A 39 -3.78 8.72 -6.77
C VAL A 39 -3.56 9.53 -5.49
N PRO A 40 -3.91 8.98 -4.31
CA PRO A 40 -3.88 9.74 -3.06
C PRO A 40 -2.49 10.27 -2.75
N SER A 41 -2.43 11.53 -2.32
CA SER A 41 -1.20 12.14 -1.86
C SER A 41 -0.70 11.53 -0.55
N LEU A 42 0.60 11.72 -0.28
CA LEU A 42 1.17 11.36 1.01
C LEU A 42 0.46 12.10 2.16
N GLU A 43 0.03 13.34 1.91
CA GLU A 43 -0.77 14.12 2.88
C GLU A 43 -2.16 13.51 3.08
N GLN A 44 -2.84 13.09 2.01
CA GLN A 44 -4.14 12.42 2.09
C GLN A 44 -4.04 11.07 2.81
N LEU A 45 -2.98 10.31 2.57
CA LEU A 45 -2.71 9.05 3.28
C LEU A 45 -2.44 9.32 4.78
N LYS A 46 -1.61 10.31 5.11
CA LYS A 46 -1.37 10.73 6.51
C LYS A 46 -2.65 11.20 7.20
N GLU A 47 -3.49 11.96 6.51
CA GLU A 47 -4.79 12.39 7.03
C GLU A 47 -5.71 11.19 7.28
N GLY A 48 -5.77 10.23 6.35
CA GLY A 48 -6.53 8.99 6.51
C GLY A 48 -6.04 8.14 7.70
N ILE A 49 -4.72 8.03 7.88
CA ILE A 49 -4.10 7.36 9.03
C ILE A 49 -4.51 8.05 10.33
N ASN A 50 -4.41 9.38 10.40
CA ASN A 50 -4.77 10.14 11.59
C ASN A 50 -6.27 10.00 11.93
N ARG A 51 -7.14 10.04 10.92
CA ARG A 51 -8.59 9.82 11.10
C ARG A 51 -8.88 8.42 11.65
N PHE A 52 -8.19 7.40 11.14
CA PHE A 52 -8.34 6.05 11.67
C PHE A 52 -7.82 5.95 13.11
N GLN A 53 -6.68 6.56 13.43
CA GLN A 53 -6.11 6.58 14.77
C GLN A 53 -7.08 7.21 15.78
N LEU A 54 -7.61 8.40 15.48
CA LEU A 54 -8.57 9.08 16.35
C LEU A 54 -9.84 8.25 16.57
N ALA A 55 -10.36 7.62 15.51
CA ALA A 55 -11.54 6.75 15.62
C ALA A 55 -11.24 5.45 16.38
N TYR A 56 -10.03 4.92 16.27
CA TYR A 56 -9.57 3.77 17.03
C TYR A 56 -9.50 4.09 18.53
N GLU A 57 -8.89 5.21 18.90
CA GLU A 57 -8.79 5.67 20.28
C GLU A 57 -10.17 5.96 20.88
N ALA A 58 -11.06 6.62 20.12
CA ALA A 58 -12.43 6.90 20.57
C ALA A 58 -13.27 5.62 20.77
N ALA A 59 -13.08 4.61 19.92
CA ALA A 59 -13.81 3.33 20.01
C ALA A 59 -13.41 2.50 21.24
N LEU A 60 -12.26 2.76 21.88
CA LEU A 60 -11.88 2.11 23.14
C LEU A 60 -12.85 2.43 24.28
N ASN A 61 -13.62 3.52 24.17
CA ASN A 61 -14.63 3.90 25.15
C ASN A 61 -15.94 3.11 25.02
N GLY A 62 -16.04 2.14 24.10
CA GLY A 62 -17.18 1.22 23.99
C GLY A 62 -18.40 1.77 23.24
N ASP A 63 -18.28 2.93 22.60
CA ASP A 63 -19.36 3.56 21.83
C ASP A 63 -19.56 2.88 20.46
N ARG A 64 -20.79 2.46 20.15
CA ARG A 64 -21.17 1.80 18.89
C ARG A 64 -21.05 2.70 17.66
N VAL A 65 -21.27 4.01 17.81
CA VAL A 65 -21.10 5.02 16.76
C VAL A 65 -19.61 5.11 16.41
N GLU A 66 -18.75 5.17 17.42
CA GLU A 66 -17.29 5.22 17.22
C GLU A 66 -16.75 3.93 16.60
N ALA A 67 -17.29 2.77 16.98
CA ALA A 67 -16.95 1.50 16.32
C ALA A 67 -17.30 1.50 14.82
N SER A 68 -18.42 2.15 14.45
CA SER A 68 -18.85 2.28 13.05
C SER A 68 -17.98 3.26 12.26
N LYS A 69 -17.61 4.39 12.87
CA LYS A 69 -16.66 5.36 12.30
C LYS A 69 -15.28 4.73 12.08
N ARG A 70 -14.77 3.95 13.05
CA ARG A 70 -13.52 3.21 12.93
C ARG A 70 -13.54 2.24 11.75
N LYS A 71 -14.63 1.47 11.59
CA LYS A 71 -14.77 0.53 10.46
C LYS A 71 -14.77 1.27 9.13
N LYS A 72 -15.50 2.38 9.03
CA LYS A 72 -15.52 3.23 7.83
C LYS A 72 -14.14 3.80 7.52
N ALA A 73 -13.47 4.39 8.50
CA ALA A 73 -12.12 4.93 8.34
C ALA A 73 -11.12 3.86 7.89
N ARG A 74 -11.23 2.64 8.41
CA ARG A 74 -10.42 1.49 7.95
C ARG A 74 -10.66 1.19 6.48
N THR A 75 -11.91 1.06 6.06
CA THR A 75 -12.26 0.79 4.66
C THR A 75 -11.79 1.90 3.72
N ASP A 76 -12.00 3.16 4.09
CA ASP A 76 -11.57 4.31 3.28
C ASP A 76 -10.04 4.33 3.14
N LEU A 77 -9.31 4.09 4.23
CA LEU A 77 -7.84 4.05 4.21
C LEU A 77 -7.31 2.86 3.39
N THR A 78 -7.92 1.68 3.51
CA THR A 78 -7.58 0.52 2.66
C THR A 78 -7.74 0.87 1.19
N ALA A 79 -8.87 1.47 0.80
CA ALA A 79 -9.12 1.85 -0.60
C ALA A 79 -8.10 2.88 -1.12
N MET A 80 -7.62 3.79 -0.27
CA MET A 80 -6.54 4.71 -0.64
C MET A 80 -5.23 3.97 -0.91
N PHE A 81 -4.84 3.05 -0.03
CA PHE A 81 -3.63 2.25 -0.22
C PHE A 81 -3.74 1.31 -1.42
N GLU A 82 -4.91 0.74 -1.72
CA GLU A 82 -5.12 -0.05 -2.94
C GLU A 82 -4.93 0.79 -4.22
N LYS A 83 -5.40 2.05 -4.23
CA LYS A 83 -5.14 2.97 -5.35
C LYS A 83 -3.66 3.30 -5.50
N ALA A 84 -2.97 3.53 -4.38
CA ALA A 84 -1.52 3.75 -4.38
C ALA A 84 -0.80 2.51 -4.94
N LEU A 85 -1.19 1.32 -4.49
CA LEU A 85 -0.62 0.05 -4.93
C LEU A 85 -0.82 -0.17 -6.43
N HIS A 86 -2.04 0.02 -6.95
CA HIS A 86 -2.33 -0.12 -8.38
C HIS A 86 -1.53 0.85 -9.25
N PHE A 87 -1.32 2.08 -8.76
CA PHE A 87 -0.44 3.02 -9.44
C PHE A 87 0.99 2.49 -9.49
N LEU A 88 1.56 2.06 -8.36
CA LEU A 88 2.89 1.47 -8.29
C LEU A 88 3.02 0.25 -9.23
N GLU A 89 2.03 -0.64 -9.27
CA GLU A 89 2.01 -1.79 -10.18
C GLU A 89 2.01 -1.40 -11.66
N SER A 90 1.46 -0.23 -11.98
CA SER A 90 1.37 0.27 -13.35
C SER A 90 2.62 1.00 -13.83
N VAL A 91 3.43 1.53 -12.92
CA VAL A 91 4.58 2.38 -13.26
C VAL A 91 5.93 1.80 -12.84
N ALA A 92 5.96 0.84 -11.92
CA ALA A 92 7.20 0.26 -11.45
C ALA A 92 7.75 -0.77 -12.43
N ASP A 93 9.02 -0.62 -12.75
CA ASP A 93 9.79 -1.53 -13.59
C ASP A 93 10.64 -2.50 -12.73
N GLU A 94 11.47 -3.33 -13.38
CA GLU A 94 12.30 -4.31 -12.66
C GLU A 94 13.38 -3.65 -11.78
N ASP A 95 13.87 -2.48 -12.18
CA ASP A 95 14.85 -1.69 -11.44
C ASP A 95 14.29 -1.07 -10.16
N ASP A 96 12.96 -0.91 -10.06
CA ASP A 96 12.29 -0.33 -8.88
C ASP A 96 12.00 -1.36 -7.78
N ILE A 97 12.11 -2.67 -8.06
CA ILE A 97 11.91 -3.74 -7.08
C ILE A 97 12.70 -3.52 -5.78
N PRO A 98 14.03 -3.26 -5.80
CA PRO A 98 14.78 -3.04 -4.56
C PRO A 98 14.24 -1.88 -3.73
N ALA A 99 13.83 -0.78 -4.38
CA ALA A 99 13.24 0.37 -3.69
C ALA A 99 11.87 0.01 -3.09
N LEU A 100 11.04 -0.74 -3.81
CA LEU A 100 9.74 -1.24 -3.32
C LEU A 100 9.89 -2.18 -2.12
N LEU A 101 10.85 -3.10 -2.17
CA LEU A 101 11.15 -4.02 -1.06
C LEU A 101 11.67 -3.25 0.17
N GLN A 102 12.55 -2.26 -0.03
CA GLN A 102 13.03 -1.39 1.06
C GLN A 102 11.90 -0.56 1.67
N ALA A 103 10.96 -0.09 0.84
CA ALA A 103 9.75 0.60 1.28
C ALA A 103 8.74 -0.33 2.00
N GLY A 104 9.01 -1.63 2.06
CA GLY A 104 8.24 -2.62 2.80
C GLY A 104 7.16 -3.32 1.98
N PHE A 105 7.05 -3.04 0.68
CA PHE A 105 6.12 -3.73 -0.22
C PHE A 105 6.57 -5.14 -0.49
N GLU A 106 5.63 -6.06 -0.59
CA GLU A 106 5.90 -7.43 -1.00
C GLU A 106 5.79 -7.53 -2.52
N VAL A 107 6.90 -7.83 -3.18
CA VAL A 107 6.94 -8.10 -4.62
C VAL A 107 6.96 -9.62 -4.80
N PRO A 108 5.83 -10.27 -5.16
CA PRO A 108 5.86 -11.69 -5.45
C PRO A 108 6.79 -11.90 -6.63
N ARG A 109 7.75 -12.80 -6.44
CA ARG A 109 8.72 -13.17 -7.47
C ARG A 109 7.94 -13.52 -8.74
N ALA A 110 8.12 -12.74 -9.80
CA ALA A 110 7.58 -13.12 -11.10
C ALA A 110 8.11 -14.53 -11.39
N ALA A 111 7.21 -15.48 -11.65
CA ALA A 111 7.61 -16.78 -12.17
C ALA A 111 8.56 -16.48 -13.33
N ARG A 112 9.83 -16.92 -13.21
CA ARG A 112 10.86 -16.73 -14.22
C ARG A 112 10.21 -17.02 -15.57
N ARG A 113 10.05 -16.01 -16.43
CA ARG A 113 9.78 -16.26 -17.84
C ARG A 113 10.89 -17.20 -18.26
N LYS A 114 10.56 -18.47 -18.53
CA LYS A 114 11.49 -19.37 -19.20
C LYS A 114 11.82 -18.64 -20.49
N THR A 115 13.03 -18.09 -20.58
CA THR A 115 13.63 -17.72 -21.84
C THR A 115 13.60 -19.00 -22.66
N MET A 116 12.61 -19.11 -23.54
CA MET A 116 12.54 -20.19 -24.51
C MET A 116 13.60 -19.80 -25.54
N ILE A 117 14.83 -20.23 -25.26
CA ILE A 117 15.93 -20.18 -26.21
C ILE A 117 15.46 -21.10 -27.33
N ALA A 118 14.98 -20.53 -28.44
CA ALA A 118 14.71 -21.31 -29.63
C ALA A 118 16.07 -21.89 -30.09
N PRO A 119 16.23 -23.21 -30.24
CA PRO A 119 17.39 -23.73 -30.92
C PRO A 119 17.27 -23.36 -32.39
N SER A 120 18.04 -22.36 -32.80
CA SER A 120 18.39 -22.16 -34.20
C SER A 120 19.35 -23.29 -34.58
N THR A 121 18.83 -24.37 -35.14
CA THR A 121 19.64 -25.38 -35.81
C THR A 121 19.39 -25.22 -37.31
N GLY A 122 20.42 -24.72 -37.99
CA GLY A 122 20.53 -24.80 -39.45
C GLY A 122 21.09 -26.13 -39.91
#